data_AF-A0A531KZ21-F1
#
_entry.id   AF-A0A531KZ21-F1
#
_cell.length_a   1.000
_cell.length_b   1.000
_cell.length_c   1.000
_cell.angle_alpha   90.00
_cell.angle_beta   90.00
_cell.angle_gamma   90.00
#
_symmetry.space_group_name_H-M   'P 1'
#
loop_
_entity.id
_entity.type
_entity.pdbx_description
1 polymer ?
#
loop_
_entity_poly.entity_id
_entity_poly.type
_entity_poly.pdbx_seq_one_letter_code
_entity_poly.pdbx_strand_id
1 'polypeptide(L)'
;MSISMRPSQALRLWQQVVLSQVRDDAPDLTMRQTAILFTIYLDPPPHTVRGLAARLNVTKPVITRALDTMGAMKLVSRHRDDLDKRNV
;
A
#
# COMPACT_ATOMS: atom_id res chain seq x y z
N MET A 1 -6.23 -12.33 -13.80
CA MET A 1 -5.86 -12.26 -15.24
C MET A 1 -4.50 -11.60 -15.32
N SER A 2 -3.46 -12.30 -15.78
CA SER A 2 -2.12 -11.71 -15.92
C SER A 2 -2.05 -10.88 -17.20
N ILE A 3 -1.67 -9.60 -17.07
CA ILE A 3 -1.41 -8.73 -18.23
C ILE A 3 0.04 -8.99 -18.64
N SER A 4 0.26 -9.56 -19.83
CA SER A 4 1.61 -9.73 -20.38
C SER A 4 2.12 -8.39 -20.93
N MET A 5 3.25 -7.92 -20.43
CA MET A 5 3.88 -6.66 -20.86
C MET A 5 5.35 -6.89 -21.16
N ARG A 6 5.87 -6.27 -22.23
CA ARG A 6 7.31 -6.18 -22.43
C ARG A 6 7.94 -5.30 -21.35
N PRO A 7 9.21 -5.51 -20.95
CA PRO A 7 9.87 -4.68 -19.94
C PRO A 7 9.80 -3.17 -20.21
N SER A 8 9.95 -2.75 -21.47
CA SER A 8 9.83 -1.34 -21.86
C SER A 8 8.42 -0.76 -21.67
N GLN A 9 7.38 -1.58 -21.82
CA GLN A 9 6.00 -1.16 -21.57
C GLN A 9 5.73 -1.02 -20.07
N ALA A 10 6.25 -1.93 -19.25
CA ALA A 10 6.16 -1.82 -17.79
C ALA A 10 6.89 -0.58 -17.27
N LEU A 11 8.10 -0.29 -17.78
CA LEU A 11 8.84 0.92 -17.44
C LEU A 11 8.14 2.19 -17.91
N ARG A 12 7.51 2.18 -19.09
CA ARG A 12 6.71 3.32 -19.57
C ARG A 12 5.51 3.58 -18.68
N LEU A 13 4.79 2.52 -18.29
CA LEU A 13 3.67 2.62 -17.35
C LEU A 13 4.13 3.21 -16.01
N TRP A 14 5.23 2.69 -15.45
CA TRP A 14 5.78 3.19 -14.19
C TRP A 14 6.21 4.66 -14.30
N GLN A 15 6.84 5.05 -15.40
CA GLN A 15 7.20 6.44 -15.67
C GLN A 15 5.96 7.35 -15.68
N GLN A 16 4.86 6.93 -16.32
CA GLN A 16 3.62 7.70 -16.36
C GLN A 16 2.99 7.86 -14.97
N VAL A 17 2.95 6.79 -14.17
CA VAL A 17 2.44 6.83 -12.79
C VAL A 17 3.27 7.78 -11.92
N VAL A 18 4.60 7.71 -11.99
CA VAL A 18 5.46 8.59 -11.20
C VAL A 18 5.32 10.05 -11.66
N LEU A 19 5.24 10.30 -12.98
CA LEU A 19 5.01 11.65 -13.50
C LEU A 19 3.65 12.22 -13.09
N SER A 20 2.59 11.41 -13.06
CA SER A 20 1.28 11.88 -12.60
C SER A 20 1.30 12.20 -11.11
N GLN A 21 1.96 11.38 -10.28
CA GLN A 21 2.08 11.64 -8.84
C GLN A 21 2.82 12.95 -8.55
N VAL A 22 3.94 13.22 -9.24
CA VAL A 22 4.72 14.47 -9.07
C VAL A 22 3.97 15.72 -9.55
N ARG A 23 3.02 15.56 -10.48
CA ARG A 23 2.24 16.68 -11.04
C ARG A 23 0.95 16.95 -10.28
N ASP A 24 0.48 15.98 -9.51
CA ASP A 24 -0.72 16.11 -8.69
C ASP A 24 -0.38 16.90 -7.42
N ASP A 25 -1.35 17.63 -6.87
CA ASP A 25 -1.21 18.38 -5.61
C ASP A 25 -1.43 17.46 -4.37
N ALA A 26 -1.53 16.15 -4.60
CA ALA A 26 -1.68 15.15 -3.56
C ALA A 26 -0.38 14.94 -2.75
N PRO A 27 -0.45 14.50 -1.48
CA PRO A 27 0.75 14.21 -0.71
C PRO A 27 1.59 13.09 -1.32
N ASP A 28 2.91 13.29 -1.37
CA ASP A 28 3.85 12.26 -1.80
C ASP A 28 3.79 11.02 -0.90
N LEU A 29 3.53 9.87 -1.52
CA LEU A 29 3.61 8.58 -0.86
C LEU A 29 5.02 7.99 -0.98
N THR A 30 5.58 7.55 0.15
CA THR A 30 6.79 6.74 0.13
C THR A 30 6.53 5.42 -0.59
N MET A 31 7.56 4.82 -1.20
CA MET A 31 7.45 3.49 -1.84
C MET A 31 6.85 2.43 -0.91
N ARG A 32 7.06 2.56 0.40
CA ARG A 32 6.46 1.68 1.40
C ARG A 32 4.95 1.88 1.52
N GLN A 33 4.49 3.12 1.61
CA GLN A 33 3.06 3.42 1.67
C GLN A 33 2.37 2.99 0.37
N THR A 34 2.99 3.23 -0.78
CA THR A 34 2.50 2.77 -2.08
C THR A 34 2.42 1.24 -2.14
N ALA A 35 3.44 0.52 -1.68
CA ALA A 35 3.43 -0.94 -1.61
C ALA A 35 2.32 -1.47 -0.68
N ILE A 36 2.09 -0.83 0.46
CA ILE A 36 0.98 -1.17 1.37
C ILE A 36 -0.37 -0.95 0.67
N LEU A 37 -0.56 0.21 0.03
CA LEU A 37 -1.80 0.55 -0.66
C LEU A 37 -2.12 -0.46 -1.78
N PHE A 38 -1.12 -0.80 -2.61
CA PHE A 38 -1.28 -1.82 -3.65
C PHE A 38 -1.57 -3.20 -3.07
N THR A 39 -0.92 -3.57 -1.97
CA THR A 39 -1.18 -4.86 -1.32
C THR A 39 -2.63 -4.93 -0.82
N ILE A 40 -3.15 -3.86 -0.22
CA ILE A 40 -4.53 -3.80 0.27
C ILE A 40 -5.53 -3.84 -0.90
N TYR A 41 -5.20 -3.21 -2.03
CA TYR A 41 -6.15 -3.08 -3.14
C TYR A 41 -6.16 -4.28 -4.08
N LEU A 42 -5.01 -4.94 -4.27
CA LEU A 42 -4.83 -5.97 -5.30
C LEU A 42 -4.88 -7.39 -4.74
N ASP A 43 -4.58 -7.57 -3.46
CA ASP A 43 -4.58 -8.90 -2.83
C ASP A 43 -5.85 -9.11 -2.00
N PRO A 44 -6.30 -10.36 -1.82
CA PRO A 44 -7.46 -10.64 -0.99
C PRO A 44 -7.18 -10.39 0.50
N PRO A 45 -8.21 -9.99 1.29
CA PRO A 45 -8.10 -9.87 2.75
C PRO A 45 -7.87 -11.24 3.43
N PRO A 46 -7.41 -11.28 4.71
CA PRO A 46 -7.28 -10.17 5.66
C PRO A 46 -5.92 -9.43 5.62
N HIS A 47 -5.96 -8.10 5.62
CA HIS A 47 -4.76 -7.23 5.60
C HIS A 47 -4.29 -6.80 7.00
N THR A 48 -4.12 -7.77 7.91
CA THR A 48 -3.67 -7.46 9.27
C THR A 48 -2.30 -6.77 9.28
N VAL A 49 -2.04 -5.91 10.27
CA VAL A 49 -0.73 -5.23 10.43
C VAL A 49 0.44 -6.23 10.44
N ARG A 50 0.27 -7.41 11.05
CA ARG A 50 1.30 -8.46 11.09
C ARG A 50 1.52 -9.09 9.71
N GLY A 51 0.44 -9.34 8.95
CA GLY A 51 0.52 -9.88 7.60
C GLY A 51 1.23 -8.93 6.64
N LEU A 52 0.90 -7.64 6.70
CA LEU A 52 1.59 -6.60 5.93
C LEU A 52 3.07 -6.50 6.31
N ALA A 53 3.40 -6.60 7.61
CA ALA A 53 4.78 -6.55 8.08
C ALA A 53 5.61 -7.72 7.55
N ALA A 54 5.05 -8.93 7.60
CA ALA A 54 5.67 -10.12 7.04
C ALA A 54 5.88 -9.99 5.52
N ARG A 55 4.87 -9.51 4.78
CA ARG A 55 4.92 -9.40 3.32
C ARG A 55 5.97 -8.39 2.84
N LEU A 56 6.09 -7.26 3.54
CA LEU A 56 7.08 -6.22 3.21
C LEU A 56 8.45 -6.47 3.86
N ASN A 57 8.62 -7.58 4.59
CA ASN A 57 9.82 -7.93 5.34
C ASN A 57 10.32 -6.80 6.27
N VAL A 58 9.39 -6.24 7.06
CA VAL A 58 9.67 -5.16 8.02
C VAL A 58 9.03 -5.46 9.37
N THR A 59 9.40 -4.70 10.39
CA THR A 59 8.81 -4.85 11.72
C THR A 59 7.41 -4.24 11.79
N LYS A 60 6.56 -4.77 12.69
CA LYS A 60 5.19 -4.27 12.92
C LYS A 60 5.11 -2.74 13.12
N PRO A 61 5.98 -2.08 13.92
CA PRO A 61 5.93 -0.61 14.10
C PRO A 61 6.15 0.19 12.82
N VAL A 62 6.82 -0.38 11.81
CA VAL A 62 6.97 0.28 10.50
C VAL A 62 5.64 0.34 9.77
N ILE A 63 4.87 -0.75 9.78
CA ILE A 63 3.55 -0.80 9.16
C ILE A 63 2.56 0.09 9.93
N THR A 64 2.53 0.03 11.26
CA THR A 64 1.65 0.88 12.06
C THR A 64 1.86 2.36 11.75
N ARG A 65 3.10 2.84 11.74
CA ARG A 65 3.42 4.24 11.41
C ARG A 65 2.99 4.62 9.99
N ALA A 66 3.26 3.75 9.01
CA ALA A 66 2.85 4.00 7.63
C ALA A 66 1.32 4.12 7.50
N LEU A 67 0.58 3.21 8.13
CA LEU A 67 -0.87 3.25 8.16
C LEU A 67 -1.40 4.46 8.95
N ASP A 68 -0.70 4.97 9.98
CA ASP A 68 -1.13 6.14 10.75
C ASP A 68 -1.06 7.37 9.85
N THR A 69 0.06 7.55 9.13
CA THR A 69 0.23 8.62 8.15
C THR A 69 -0.80 8.52 7.02
N MET A 70 -1.00 7.32 6.45
CA MET A 70 -1.99 7.11 5.39
C MET A 70 -3.43 7.33 5.88
N GLY A 71 -3.72 7.01 7.14
CA GLY A 71 -5.01 7.29 7.77
C GLY A 71 -5.27 8.79 7.94
N ALA A 72 -4.23 9.55 8.32
CA ALA A 72 -4.32 11.02 8.39
C ALA A 72 -4.58 11.65 7.01
N MET A 73 -4.07 11.03 5.94
CA MET A 73 -4.35 11.40 4.54
C MET A 73 -5.71 10.88 4.03
N LYS A 74 -6.49 10.17 4.87
CA LYS A 74 -7.77 9.54 4.54
C LYS A 74 -7.69 8.50 3.40
N LEU A 75 -6.52 7.90 3.19
CA LEU A 75 -6.32 6.86 2.17
C LEU A 75 -6.68 5.47 2.65
N VAL A 76 -6.65 5.23 3.96
CA VAL A 76 -6.96 3.94 4.59
C VAL A 76 -7.74 4.13 5.88
N SER A 77 -8.62 3.19 6.19
CA SER A 77 -9.33 3.11 7.47
C SER A 77 -9.03 1.78 8.15
N ARG A 78 -8.80 1.80 9.47
CA ARG A 78 -8.61 0.58 10.26
C ARG A 78 -9.91 0.18 10.92
N HIS A 79 -10.19 -1.11 10.92
CA HIS A 79 -11.30 -1.70 11.64
C HIS A 79 -10.76 -2.72 12.63
N ARG A 80 -11.30 -2.73 13.85
CA ARG A 80 -11.05 -3.85 14.74
C ARG A 80 -11.85 -5.02 14.23
N ASP A 81 -11.20 -6.16 14.06
CA ASP A 81 -11.90 -7.41 13.82
C ASP A 81 -12.51 -7.86 15.15
N ASP A 82 -13.81 -8.13 15.15
CA ASP A 82 -14.57 -8.51 16.35
C ASP A 82 -14.31 -9.98 16.76
N LEU A 83 -13.85 -10.82 15.84
CA LEU A 83 -13.55 -12.24 16.06
C LEU A 83 -12.09 -12.47 16.48
N ASP A 84 -11.21 -11.55 16.13
CA ASP A 84 -9.79 -11.60 16.42
C ASP A 84 -9.40 -10.22 16.92
N LYS A 85 -8.95 -10.07 18.17
CA LYS A 85 -8.57 -8.77 18.80
C LYS A 85 -7.42 -8.02 18.09
N ARG A 86 -7.12 -8.38 16.84
CA ARG A 86 -6.16 -7.78 15.91
C ARG A 86 -6.81 -6.57 15.25
N ASN A 87 -6.04 -5.49 15.16
CA ASN A 87 -6.40 -4.37 14.30
C ASN A 87 -6.19 -4.82 12.85
N VAL A 88 -7.25 -4.78 12.05
CA VAL A 88 -7.24 -5.00 10.60
C VAL A 88 -7.28 -3.66 9.88
#